data_AF-A0A183KWZ0-F1
#
_entry.id   AF-A0A183KWZ0-F1
#
_cell.length_a   1.000
_cell.length_b   1.000
_cell.length_c   1.000
_cell.angle_alpha   90.00
_cell.angle_beta   90.00
_cell.angle_gamma   90.00
#
_symmetry.space_group_name_H-M   'P 1'
#
loop_
_entity.id
_entity.type
_entity.pdbx_description
1 polymer ?
#
loop_
_entity_poly.entity_id
_entity_poly.type
_entity_poly.pdbx_seq_one_letter_code
_entity_poly.pdbx_strand_id
1 'polypeptide(L)'
;MVAVPDFAAGAMENWGLMIYREATMLWDPEFGTAATQQKVATVISHEVAHQWFGNLVTLNWWDDLWLNEGFASFAEYIGVDHVHPEWGMDEQFLLDDIQKVLISDSLATSRPVIQPVYYPNEINEIFDPISYNKASFSIFFK
;
A
#
# COMPACT_ATOMS: atom_id res chain seq x y z
N MET A 1 -0.58 4.96 16.82
CA MET A 1 0.27 3.97 16.14
C MET A 1 0.90 3.07 17.19
N VAL A 2 1.00 1.77 16.95
CA VAL A 2 1.63 0.80 17.87
C VAL A 2 2.36 -0.28 17.07
N ALA A 3 3.56 -0.62 17.50
CA ALA A 3 4.33 -1.74 16.96
C ALA A 3 4.02 -3.02 17.75
N VAL A 4 3.78 -4.12 17.05
CA VAL A 4 3.45 -5.43 17.63
C VAL A 4 4.50 -6.46 17.18
N PRO A 5 5.07 -7.27 18.12
CA PRO A 5 6.15 -8.20 17.80
C PRO A 5 5.77 -9.30 16.81
N ASP A 6 4.53 -9.81 16.89
CA ASP A 6 4.01 -10.86 16.01
C ASP A 6 2.75 -10.37 15.31
N PHE A 7 2.88 -10.06 14.01
CA PHE A 7 1.79 -9.52 13.20
C PHE A 7 1.89 -10.03 11.76
N ALA A 8 0.81 -10.67 11.28
CA ALA A 8 0.81 -11.37 9.99
C ALA A 8 0.98 -10.43 8.78
N ALA A 9 0.35 -9.26 8.82
CA ALA A 9 0.49 -8.23 7.80
C ALA A 9 1.72 -7.34 8.06
N GLY A 10 1.97 -6.40 7.13
CA GLY A 10 2.96 -5.34 7.33
C GLY A 10 2.44 -4.29 8.33
N ALA A 11 1.22 -3.83 8.13
CA ALA A 11 0.50 -2.93 9.00
C ALA A 11 -1.02 -3.09 8.79
N MET A 12 -1.83 -2.35 9.55
CA MET A 12 -3.28 -2.31 9.45
C MET A 12 -3.82 -0.97 9.98
N GLU A 13 -4.74 -0.38 9.24
CA GLU A 13 -5.11 1.03 9.28
C GLU A 13 -6.13 1.41 10.36
N ASN A 14 -6.39 0.52 11.32
CA ASN A 14 -7.49 0.65 12.30
C ASN A 14 -7.63 2.10 12.81
N TRP A 15 -8.83 2.68 12.64
CA TRP A 15 -9.02 4.12 12.79
C TRP A 15 -8.68 4.61 14.20
N GLY A 16 -7.67 5.49 14.29
CA GLY A 16 -7.16 6.05 15.54
C GLY A 16 -6.12 5.17 16.25
N LEU A 17 -5.91 3.92 15.80
CA LEU A 17 -4.90 3.00 16.32
C LEU A 17 -4.30 2.12 15.21
N MET A 18 -3.55 2.72 14.29
CA MET A 18 -2.79 1.97 13.28
C MET A 18 -1.79 1.01 13.95
N ILE A 19 -1.80 -0.25 13.52
CA ILE A 19 -1.00 -1.36 14.06
C ILE A 19 0.06 -1.74 13.04
N TYR A 20 1.30 -1.93 13.47
CA TYR A 20 2.42 -2.27 12.60
C TYR A 20 3.15 -3.49 13.13
N ARG A 21 3.76 -4.27 12.22
CA ARG A 21 4.88 -5.13 12.59
C ARG A 21 6.07 -4.25 12.98
N GLU A 22 6.88 -4.68 13.95
CA GLU A 22 8.07 -3.89 14.37
C GLU A 22 8.95 -3.44 13.20
N ALA A 23 9.19 -4.35 12.24
CA ALA A 23 10.02 -4.09 11.05
C ALA A 23 9.46 -3.05 10.05
N THR A 24 8.21 -2.62 10.21
CA THR A 24 7.54 -1.62 9.35
C THR A 24 7.21 -0.32 10.07
N MET A 25 7.57 -0.20 11.36
CA MET A 25 7.37 1.03 12.14
C MET A 25 8.64 1.51 12.86
N LEU A 26 9.47 0.60 13.35
CA LEU A 26 10.67 0.95 14.10
C LEU A 26 11.87 1.05 13.17
N TRP A 27 12.62 2.15 13.26
CA TRP A 27 13.87 2.35 12.57
C TRP A 27 14.90 2.95 13.52
N ASP A 28 16.11 2.39 13.50
CA ASP A 28 17.23 2.82 14.35
C ASP A 28 18.28 3.53 13.48
N PRO A 29 18.68 4.78 13.78
CA PRO A 29 19.69 5.49 13.01
C PRO A 29 21.10 4.90 13.09
N GLU A 30 21.42 4.10 14.11
CA GLU A 30 22.74 3.48 14.27
C GLU A 30 22.87 2.20 13.42
N PHE A 31 21.80 1.42 13.30
CA PHE A 31 21.81 0.10 12.64
C PHE A 31 20.97 0.01 11.37
N GLY A 32 20.07 0.97 11.16
CA GLY A 32 19.14 1.01 10.05
C GLY A 32 19.81 1.43 8.73
N THR A 33 19.28 0.91 7.64
CA THR A 33 19.68 1.32 6.28
C THR A 33 18.73 2.38 5.74
N ALA A 34 19.15 3.13 4.71
CA ALA A 34 18.26 4.03 3.98
C ALA A 34 17.04 3.29 3.40
N ALA A 35 17.23 2.08 2.87
CA ALA A 35 16.15 1.26 2.35
C ALA A 35 15.11 0.89 3.43
N THR A 36 15.57 0.55 4.65
CA THR A 36 14.65 0.27 5.76
C THR A 36 13.99 1.53 6.29
N GLN A 37 14.68 2.67 6.26
CA GLN A 37 14.10 3.97 6.64
C GLN A 37 12.96 4.34 5.69
N GLN A 38 13.21 4.25 4.39
CA GLN A 38 12.22 4.54 3.36
C GLN A 38 11.04 3.58 3.45
N LYS A 39 11.29 2.28 3.64
CA LYS A 39 10.20 1.30 3.84
C LYS A 39 9.29 1.67 5.02
N VAL A 40 9.87 2.07 6.17
CA VAL A 40 9.08 2.51 7.33
C VAL A 40 8.27 3.77 6.99
N ALA A 41 8.89 4.76 6.33
CA ALA A 41 8.20 5.98 5.93
C ALA A 41 7.04 5.70 4.96
N THR A 42 7.26 4.85 3.95
CA THR A 42 6.24 4.46 2.96
C THR A 42 5.08 3.74 3.62
N VAL A 43 5.33 2.73 4.48
CA VAL A 43 4.25 2.02 5.17
C VAL A 43 3.48 2.96 6.12
N ILE A 44 4.17 3.84 6.85
CA ILE A 44 3.50 4.87 7.66
C ILE A 44 2.59 5.76 6.80
N SER A 45 3.10 6.24 5.67
CA SER A 45 2.37 7.09 4.73
C SER A 45 1.12 6.38 4.17
N HIS A 46 1.25 5.09 3.82
CA HIS A 46 0.16 4.23 3.35
C HIS A 46 -0.98 4.12 4.38
N GLU A 47 -0.66 3.73 5.62
CA GLU A 47 -1.66 3.57 6.68
C GLU A 47 -2.32 4.91 7.09
N VAL A 48 -1.57 6.02 6.97
CA VAL A 48 -2.11 7.37 7.18
C VAL A 48 -3.07 7.74 6.06
N ALA A 49 -2.78 7.39 4.81
CA ALA A 49 -3.69 7.62 3.70
C ALA A 49 -5.02 6.88 3.88
N HIS A 50 -4.98 5.68 4.44
CA HIS A 50 -6.19 4.92 4.78
C HIS A 50 -7.12 5.63 5.77
N GLN A 51 -6.64 6.58 6.56
CA GLN A 51 -7.50 7.38 7.44
C GLN A 51 -8.54 8.19 6.63
N TRP A 52 -8.27 8.46 5.34
CA TRP A 52 -9.25 9.00 4.38
C TRP A 52 -9.81 7.90 3.47
N PHE A 53 -8.93 7.11 2.85
CA PHE A 53 -9.28 6.09 1.84
C PHE A 53 -9.34 4.69 2.46
N GLY A 54 -10.49 4.35 3.01
CA GLY A 54 -10.76 3.08 3.67
C GLY A 54 -11.49 3.26 4.98
N ASN A 55 -11.07 4.24 5.78
CA ASN A 55 -11.73 4.58 7.04
C ASN A 55 -12.86 5.59 6.85
N LEU A 56 -12.56 6.81 6.38
CA LEU A 56 -13.56 7.86 6.20
C LEU A 56 -14.51 7.57 5.03
N VAL A 57 -13.96 7.10 3.91
CA VAL A 57 -14.71 6.61 2.76
C VAL A 57 -14.28 5.17 2.53
N THR A 58 -15.23 4.24 2.67
CA THR A 58 -14.98 2.79 2.56
C THR A 58 -15.67 2.25 1.31
N LEU A 59 -15.05 1.29 0.64
CA LEU A 59 -15.69 0.47 -0.38
C LEU A 59 -17.04 -0.10 0.10
N ASN A 60 -17.99 -0.26 -0.81
CA ASN A 60 -19.27 -0.89 -0.48
C ASN A 60 -19.14 -2.42 -0.40
N TRP A 61 -18.30 -3.01 -1.24
CA TRP A 61 -18.01 -4.44 -1.26
C TRP A 61 -16.60 -4.73 -1.79
N TRP A 62 -16.06 -5.90 -1.46
CA TRP A 62 -14.64 -6.26 -1.67
C TRP A 62 -14.21 -6.27 -3.13
N ASP A 63 -15.15 -6.33 -4.07
CA ASP A 63 -14.86 -6.17 -5.50
C ASP A 63 -14.24 -4.81 -5.85
N ASP A 64 -14.48 -3.80 -5.01
CA ASP A 64 -13.90 -2.46 -5.09
C ASP A 64 -12.75 -2.22 -4.10
N LEU A 65 -12.05 -3.27 -3.63
CA LEU A 65 -10.92 -3.15 -2.68
C LEU A 65 -9.86 -2.10 -3.12
N TRP A 66 -9.66 -1.93 -4.42
CA TRP A 66 -8.76 -0.94 -5.00
C TRP A 66 -9.04 0.51 -4.57
N LEU A 67 -10.27 0.84 -4.17
CA LEU A 67 -10.62 2.17 -3.64
C LEU A 67 -9.89 2.50 -2.34
N ASN A 68 -9.52 1.48 -1.57
CA ASN A 68 -8.70 1.63 -0.38
C ASN A 68 -7.23 1.50 -0.76
N GLU A 69 -6.83 0.29 -1.16
CA GLU A 69 -5.42 -0.08 -1.32
C GLU A 69 -4.75 0.68 -2.46
N GLY A 70 -5.45 0.90 -3.57
CA GLY A 70 -4.93 1.65 -4.70
C GLY A 70 -4.71 3.13 -4.40
N PHE A 71 -5.62 3.75 -3.64
CA PHE A 71 -5.45 5.14 -3.20
C PHE A 71 -4.37 5.28 -2.14
N ALA A 72 -4.29 4.34 -1.19
CA ALA A 72 -3.23 4.32 -0.19
C ALA A 72 -1.85 4.12 -0.84
N SER A 73 -1.72 3.16 -1.77
CA SER A 73 -0.51 2.95 -2.57
C SER A 73 -0.14 4.12 -3.49
N PHE A 74 -1.08 4.97 -3.86
CA PHE A 74 -0.76 6.19 -4.59
C PHE A 74 -0.29 7.30 -3.65
N ALA A 75 -1.04 7.51 -2.58
CA ALA A 75 -0.77 8.56 -1.61
C ALA A 75 0.51 8.30 -0.79
N GLU A 76 0.94 7.04 -0.64
CA GLU A 76 2.16 6.72 0.12
C GLU A 76 3.40 7.43 -0.46
N TYR A 77 3.54 7.42 -1.79
CA TYR A 77 4.66 8.06 -2.50
C TYR A 77 4.58 9.57 -2.37
N ILE A 78 3.40 10.17 -2.57
CA ILE A 78 3.18 11.63 -2.42
C ILE A 78 3.51 12.07 -0.99
N GLY A 79 3.05 11.32 0.02
CA GLY A 79 3.26 11.65 1.41
C GLY A 79 4.73 11.56 1.82
N VAL A 80 5.45 10.54 1.35
CA VAL A 80 6.89 10.42 1.61
C VAL A 80 7.66 11.49 0.85
N ASP A 81 7.36 11.75 -0.43
CA ASP A 81 8.03 12.79 -1.22
C ASP A 81 7.89 14.18 -0.59
N HIS A 82 6.70 14.48 -0.05
CA HIS A 82 6.47 15.74 0.66
C HIS A 82 7.36 15.91 1.89
N VAL A 83 7.62 14.83 2.64
CA VAL A 83 8.44 14.85 3.85
C VAL A 83 9.93 14.73 3.54
N HIS A 84 10.28 13.99 2.49
CA HIS A 84 11.63 13.67 2.04
C HIS A 84 11.79 13.94 0.53
N PRO A 85 11.75 15.21 0.09
CA PRO A 85 11.82 15.56 -1.33
C PRO A 85 13.15 15.19 -1.99
N GLU A 86 14.18 14.91 -1.19
CA GLU A 86 15.49 14.47 -1.66
C GLU A 86 15.55 12.99 -2.05
N TRP A 87 14.50 12.20 -1.80
CA TRP A 87 14.48 10.76 -2.09
C TRP A 87 14.04 10.40 -3.51
N GLY A 88 13.43 11.34 -4.25
CA GLY A 88 12.96 11.10 -5.62
C GLY A 88 11.91 9.98 -5.65
N MET A 89 10.86 10.12 -4.83
CA MET A 89 9.86 9.05 -4.68
C MET A 89 9.05 8.84 -5.96
N ASP A 90 8.86 9.88 -6.77
CA ASP A 90 8.19 9.80 -8.07
C ASP A 90 8.93 8.87 -9.05
N GLU A 91 10.26 8.95 -9.12
CA GLU A 91 11.05 8.03 -9.94
C GLU A 91 11.01 6.60 -9.40
N GLN A 92 10.99 6.45 -8.07
CA GLN A 92 10.89 5.15 -7.43
C GLN A 92 9.51 4.50 -7.65
N PHE A 93 8.42 5.28 -7.66
CA PHE A 93 7.08 4.79 -7.99
C PHE A 93 7.04 4.08 -9.35
N LEU A 94 7.71 4.63 -10.36
CA LEU A 94 7.83 4.00 -11.67
C LEU A 94 8.51 2.63 -11.61
N LEU A 95 9.57 2.51 -10.83
CA LEU A 95 10.36 1.28 -10.74
C LEU A 95 9.69 0.23 -9.84
N ASP A 96 9.16 0.66 -8.71
CA ASP A 96 8.74 -0.22 -7.64
C ASP A 96 7.28 -0.68 -7.75
N ASP A 97 6.41 0.15 -8.32
CA ASP A 97 5.00 -0.17 -8.49
C ASP A 97 4.68 -0.51 -9.94
N ILE A 98 4.94 0.42 -10.87
CA ILE A 98 4.50 0.31 -12.27
C ILE A 98 5.20 -0.86 -12.97
N GLN A 99 6.54 -0.89 -12.98
CA GLN A 99 7.27 -1.94 -13.70
C GLN A 99 7.00 -3.32 -13.11
N LYS A 100 6.88 -3.43 -11.78
CA LYS A 100 6.59 -4.71 -11.12
C LYS A 100 5.21 -5.22 -11.48
N VAL A 101 4.18 -4.37 -11.45
CA VAL A 101 2.81 -4.82 -11.71
C VAL A 101 2.58 -5.17 -13.17
N LEU A 102 3.26 -4.51 -14.11
CA LEU A 102 3.18 -4.86 -15.54
C LEU A 102 3.63 -6.29 -15.81
N ILE A 103 4.58 -6.82 -15.03
CA ILE A 103 5.00 -8.23 -15.15
C ILE A 103 3.84 -9.14 -14.74
N SER A 104 3.26 -8.92 -13.55
CA SER A 104 2.14 -9.72 -13.06
C SER A 104 0.91 -9.60 -13.97
N ASP A 105 0.61 -8.40 -14.46
CA ASP A 105 -0.56 -8.11 -15.29
C ASP A 105 -0.42 -8.59 -16.74
N SER A 106 0.82 -8.89 -17.18
CA SER A 106 1.06 -9.51 -18.49
C SER A 106 0.72 -11.01 -18.53
N LEU A 107 0.51 -11.64 -17.37
CA LEU A 107 0.19 -13.06 -17.29
C LEU A 107 -1.28 -13.31 -17.62
N ALA A 108 -1.54 -14.44 -18.30
CA ALA A 108 -2.91 -14.89 -18.56
C ALA A 108 -3.72 -15.21 -17.28
N THR A 109 -3.03 -15.38 -16.15
CA THR A 109 -3.60 -15.59 -14.82
C THR A 109 -3.86 -14.28 -14.06
N SER A 110 -3.59 -13.11 -14.67
CA SER A 110 -3.97 -11.83 -14.09
C SER A 110 -5.50 -11.69 -14.00
N ARG A 111 -5.97 -10.65 -13.34
CA ARG A 111 -7.38 -10.33 -13.12
C ARG A 111 -7.68 -8.85 -13.36
N PRO A 112 -8.94 -8.48 -13.61
CA PRO A 112 -9.36 -7.07 -13.58
C PRO A 112 -9.17 -6.45 -12.19
N VAL A 113 -9.01 -5.12 -12.17
CA VAL A 113 -8.93 -4.35 -10.91
C VAL A 113 -10.21 -4.52 -10.09
N ILE A 114 -11.37 -4.41 -10.73
CA ILE A 114 -12.67 -4.75 -10.13
C ILE A 114 -12.88 -6.25 -10.31
N GLN A 115 -12.81 -7.01 -9.21
CA GLN A 115 -12.89 -8.47 -9.21
C GLN A 115 -14.09 -8.91 -8.37
N PRO A 116 -15.14 -9.51 -8.97
CA PRO A 116 -16.26 -10.03 -8.18
C PRO A 116 -15.79 -11.04 -7.14
N VAL A 117 -16.25 -10.84 -5.90
CA VAL A 117 -15.98 -11.71 -4.74
C VAL A 117 -17.32 -12.20 -4.18
N TYR A 118 -17.46 -13.52 -4.06
CA TYR A 118 -18.66 -14.18 -3.59
C TYR A 118 -18.45 -14.89 -2.25
N TYR A 119 -17.23 -15.38 -1.98
CA TYR A 119 -16.93 -16.16 -0.80
C TYR A 119 -15.79 -15.54 0.03
N PRO A 120 -15.81 -15.69 1.38
CA PRO A 120 -14.82 -15.05 2.24
C PRO A 120 -13.36 -15.43 1.96
N ASN A 121 -13.11 -16.64 1.46
CA ASN A 121 -11.75 -17.08 1.12
C ASN A 121 -11.17 -16.34 -0.09
N GLU A 122 -12.01 -15.84 -1.00
CA GLU A 122 -11.59 -15.09 -2.19
C GLU A 122 -11.15 -13.65 -1.83
N ILE A 123 -11.61 -13.11 -0.69
CA ILE A 123 -11.24 -11.75 -0.24
C ILE A 123 -9.73 -11.64 -0.10
N ASN A 124 -9.08 -12.60 0.56
CA ASN A 124 -7.64 -12.56 0.76
C ASN A 124 -6.85 -12.74 -0.55
N GLU A 125 -7.45 -13.33 -1.58
CA GLU A 125 -6.81 -13.56 -2.88
C GLU A 125 -6.68 -12.26 -3.69
N ILE A 126 -7.51 -11.25 -3.40
CA ILE A 126 -7.48 -9.97 -4.10
C ILE A 126 -6.64 -8.89 -3.37
N PHE A 127 -6.03 -9.21 -2.23
CA PHE A 127 -4.96 -8.41 -1.62
C PHE A 127 -3.63 -8.69 -2.34
N ASP A 128 -3.55 -8.26 -3.60
CA ASP A 128 -2.47 -8.57 -4.53
C ASP A 128 -1.98 -7.31 -5.29
N PRO A 129 -0.89 -7.38 -6.07
CA PRO A 129 -0.39 -6.23 -6.82
C PRO A 129 -1.40 -5.57 -7.78
N ILE A 130 -2.50 -6.24 -8.14
CA ILE A 130 -3.54 -5.65 -9.00
C ILE A 130 -4.39 -4.64 -8.21
N SER A 131 -4.76 -4.95 -6.96
CA SER A 131 -5.50 -4.01 -6.09
C SER A 131 -4.65 -2.84 -5.60
N TYR A 132 -3.35 -3.07 -5.40
CA TYR A 132 -2.40 -2.07 -4.91
C TYR A 132 -1.78 -1.28 -6.07
N ASN A 133 -0.81 -1.90 -6.77
CA ASN A 133 0.08 -1.22 -7.71
C ASN A 133 -0.60 -0.84 -9.03
N LYS A 134 -1.40 -1.73 -9.63
CA LYS A 134 -2.11 -1.42 -10.91
C LYS A 134 -3.16 -0.35 -10.72
N ALA A 135 -3.87 -0.39 -9.58
CA ALA A 135 -4.84 0.63 -9.22
C ALA A 135 -4.17 1.98 -8.98
N SER A 136 -3.11 2.02 -8.17
CA SER A 136 -2.29 3.23 -7.91
C SER A 136 -1.78 3.85 -9.22
N PHE A 137 -1.20 3.03 -10.11
CA PHE A 137 -0.80 3.45 -11.45
C PHE A 137 -1.97 4.06 -12.25
N SER A 138 -3.13 3.43 -12.22
CA SER A 138 -4.31 3.92 -12.96
C SER A 138 -4.86 5.25 -12.41
N ILE A 139 -4.60 5.56 -11.13
CA ILE A 139 -4.92 6.85 -10.51
C ILE A 139 -3.90 7.90 -10.95
N PHE A 140 -2.60 7.60 -10.92
CA PHE A 140 -1.52 8.52 -11.29
C PHE A 140 -1.70 9.11 -12.71
N PHE A 141 -2.17 8.30 -13.67
CA PHE A 141 -2.29 8.70 -15.08
C PHE A 141 -3.63 9.35 -15.47
N LYS A 142 -4.51 9.64 -14.50
CA LYS A 142 -5.78 10.36 -14.73
C LYS A 142 -5.68 11.83 -14.35
#